data_AF-A0A9E3Y1A1-F1
#
_entry.id   AF-A0A9E3Y1A1-F1
#
_cell.length_a   1.000
_cell.length_b   1.000
_cell.length_c   1.000
_cell.angle_alpha   90.00
_cell.angle_beta   90.00
_cell.angle_gamma   90.00
#
_symmetry.space_group_name_H-M   'P 1'
#
loop_
_entity.id
_entity.type
_entity.pdbx_description
1 polymer ?
#
loop_
_entity_poly.entity_id
_entity_poly.type
_entity_poly.pdbx_seq_one_letter_code
_entity_poly.pdbx_strand_id
1 'polypeptide(L)' 'LDVQPVSRSSGEGIVATYEIGSAPNTVTGKSALLAVERYVFASNGTQVTLTLSGAKGADNVDPWRIVSDSLTWN' A
#
# COMPACT_ATOMS: atom_id res chain seq x y z
N LEU A 1 -5.95 5.86 10.68
CA LEU A 1 -6.30 4.73 9.80
C LEU A 1 -7.58 5.13 9.09
N ASP A 2 -7.51 5.28 7.77
CA ASP A 2 -8.66 5.52 6.89
C ASP A 2 -8.84 4.27 6.01
N VAL A 3 -10.07 3.83 5.78
CA VAL A 3 -10.37 2.61 5.02
C VAL A 3 -11.47 2.90 4.02
N GLN A 4 -11.20 2.65 2.74
CA GLN A 4 -12.11 2.96 1.64
C GLN A 4 -12.25 1.77 0.69
N PRO A 5 -13.41 1.58 0.05
CA PRO A 5 -13.53 0.67 -1.08
C PRO A 5 -12.63 1.13 -2.23
N VAL A 6 -12.13 0.18 -3.02
CA VAL A 6 -11.28 0.49 -4.17
C VAL A 6 -11.50 -0.49 -5.30
N SER A 7 -11.53 0.01 -6.52
CA SER A 7 -11.50 -0.79 -7.74
C SER A 7 -10.12 -0.67 -8.41
N ARG A 8 -9.54 -1.80 -8.77
CA ARG A 8 -8.28 -1.94 -9.55
C ARG A 8 -8.45 -3.05 -10.59
N SER A 9 -7.43 -3.31 -11.40
CA SER A 9 -7.47 -4.41 -12.40
C SER A 9 -7.76 -5.79 -11.81
N SER A 10 -7.48 -6.02 -10.53
CA SER A 10 -7.81 -7.26 -9.80
C SER A 10 -9.26 -7.34 -9.33
N GLY A 11 -10.07 -6.32 -9.60
CA GLY A 11 -11.47 -6.20 -9.17
C GLY A 11 -11.66 -5.27 -7.98
N GLU A 12 -12.78 -5.45 -7.28
CA GLU A 12 -13.12 -4.72 -6.07
C GLU A 12 -12.29 -5.19 -4.88
N GLY A 13 -11.94 -4.27 -4.00
CA GLY A 13 -11.22 -4.53 -2.76
C GLY A 13 -11.38 -3.40 -1.76
N ILE A 14 -10.50 -3.40 -0.76
CA ILE A 14 -10.39 -2.30 0.21
C ILE A 14 -8.97 -1.77 0.23
N VAL A 15 -8.81 -0.47 0.41
CA VAL A 15 -7.53 0.18 0.70
C VAL A 15 -7.58 0.80 2.09
N ALA A 16 -6.54 0.56 2.88
CA ALA A 16 -6.32 1.18 4.17
C ALA A 16 -5.13 2.14 4.08
N THR A 17 -5.37 3.42 4.38
CA THR A 17 -4.35 4.48 4.36
C THR A 17 -3.99 4.88 5.80
N TYR A 18 -2.70 4.86 6.11
CA TYR A 18 -2.18 5.16 7.44
C TYR A 18 -0.70 5.55 7.40
N GLU A 19 -0.17 5.95 8.54
CA GLU A 19 1.24 6.32 8.70
C GLU A 19 1.92 5.42 9.71
N ILE A 20 3.20 5.12 9.47
CA ILE A 20 4.05 4.35 10.39
C ILE A 20 5.44 4.98 10.50
N GLY A 21 6.13 4.72 11.60
CA GLY A 21 7.58 4.96 11.67
C GLY A 21 8.34 3.85 10.93
N SER A 22 9.36 4.21 10.14
CA SER A 22 10.29 3.25 9.57
C SER A 22 11.13 2.58 10.66
N ALA A 23 11.69 1.41 10.34
CA ALA A 23 12.81 0.89 11.10
C ALA A 23 13.94 1.96 11.18
N PRO A 24 14.64 2.09 12.32
CA PRO A 24 15.78 2.98 12.41
C PRO A 24 16.86 2.61 11.40
N ASN A 25 17.44 3.62 10.75
CA ASN A 25 18.60 3.42 9.91
C ASN A 25 19.79 2.93 10.76
N THR A 26 20.47 1.88 10.32
CA THR A 26 21.51 1.19 11.10
C THR A 26 22.78 2.02 11.33
N VAL A 27 22.99 3.09 10.58
CA VAL A 27 24.16 3.98 10.70
C VAL A 27 23.82 5.23 11.49
N THR A 28 22.66 5.84 11.21
CA THR A 28 22.29 7.15 11.79
C THR A 28 21.35 7.06 12.99
N GLY A 29 20.71 5.91 13.22
CA GLY A 29 19.70 5.71 14.25
C GLY A 29 18.38 6.45 13.99
N LYS A 30 18.24 7.18 12.87
CA LYS A 30 17.05 7.96 12.54
C LYS A 30 15.97 7.09 11.92
N SER A 31 14.71 7.35 12.27
CA SER A 31 13.52 6.82 11.60
C SER A 31 12.85 7.91 10.75
N ALA A 32 12.20 7.50 9.66
CA ALA A 32 11.35 8.36 8.85
C ALA A 32 9.88 8.06 9.13
N LEU A 33 9.02 9.07 8.98
CA LEU A 33 7.57 8.86 8.93
C LEU A 33 7.19 8.42 7.51
N LEU A 34 6.52 7.28 7.40
CA LEU A 34 6.10 6.69 6.14
C LEU A 34 4.59 6.86 5.96
N ALA A 35 4.16 7.22 4.76
CA ALA A 35 2.78 7.03 4.31
C ALA A 35 2.63 5.61 3.77
N VAL A 36 1.50 4.98 4.06
CA VAL A 36 1.20 3.58 3.70
C VAL A 36 -0.18 3.47 3.08
N GLU A 37 -0.26 2.73 1.98
CA GLU A 37 -1.50 2.16 1.45
C GLU A 37 -1.43 0.63 1.53
N ARG A 38 -2.41 0.01 2.18
CA ARG A 38 -2.58 -1.44 2.21
C ARG A 38 -3.85 -1.84 1.49
N TYR A 39 -3.69 -2.53 0.38
CA TYR A 39 -4.78 -3.09 -0.40
C TYR A 39 -5.03 -4.53 0.01
N VAL A 40 -6.31 -4.91 0.08
CA VAL A 40 -6.75 -6.30 0.23
C VAL A 40 -7.72 -6.62 -0.89
N PHE A 41 -7.38 -7.65 -1.67
CA PHE A 41 -8.22 -8.21 -2.72
C PHE A 41 -8.46 -9.70 -2.44
N ALA A 42 -9.62 -10.21 -2.84
CA ALA A 42 -9.95 -11.61 -2.71
C ALA A 42 -10.64 -12.13 -3.97
N SER A 43 -10.28 -13.33 -4.41
CA SER A 43 -10.89 -14.01 -5.55
C SER A 43 -10.76 -15.53 -5.39
N ASN A 44 -11.84 -16.26 -5.64
CA ASN A 44 -11.87 -17.74 -5.63
C ASN A 44 -11.21 -18.39 -4.41
N GLY A 45 -11.46 -17.86 -3.20
CA GLY A 45 -10.90 -18.37 -1.95
C GLY A 45 -9.44 -17.99 -1.69
N THR A 46 -8.81 -17.23 -2.58
CA THR A 46 -7.47 -16.67 -2.41
C THR A 46 -7.56 -15.21 -2.00
N GLN A 47 -6.78 -14.80 -1.01
CA GLN A 47 -6.63 -13.40 -0.60
C GLN A 47 -5.20 -12.92 -0.87
N VAL A 48 -5.08 -11.69 -1.37
CA VAL A 48 -3.79 -10.99 -1.48
C VAL A 48 -3.83 -9.72 -0.65
N THR A 49 -2.74 -9.47 0.07
CA THR A 49 -2.49 -8.18 0.75
C THR A 49 -1.28 -7.51 0.11
N LEU A 50 -1.47 -6.34 -0.50
CA LEU A 50 -0.40 -5.52 -1.06
C LEU A 50 -0.17 -4.33 -0.13
N THR A 51 1.04 -4.14 0.37
CA THR A 51 1.40 -2.96 1.19
C THR A 51 2.44 -2.13 0.44
N LEU A 52 2.08 -0.88 0.15
CA LEU A 52 2.95 0.11 -0.47
C LEU A 52 3.27 1.18 0.56
N SER A 53 4.56 1.51 0.73
CA SER A 53 4.99 2.49 1.71
C SER A 53 6.13 3.35 1.17
N GLY A 54 6.13 4.63 1.51
CA GLY A 54 7.15 5.60 1.11
C GLY A 54 7.22 6.75 2.12
N ALA A 55 8.25 7.59 2.03
CA ALA A 55 8.38 8.74 2.91
C ALA A 55 7.12 9.62 2.84
N LYS A 56 6.60 10.05 3.99
CA LYS A 56 5.45 10.96 4.03
C LYS A 56 5.78 12.24 3.28
N GLY A 57 4.88 12.67 2.39
CA GLY A 57 5.04 13.85 1.55
C GLY A 57 5.79 13.62 0.23
N ALA A 58 6.28 12.40 -0.03
CA ALA A 58 6.75 12.02 -1.37
C ALA A 58 5.55 11.85 -2.32
N ASP A 59 5.77 12.15 -3.60
CA ASP A 59 4.78 11.95 -4.66
C ASP A 59 4.73 10.47 -5.06
N ASN A 60 3.87 9.72 -4.38
CA ASN A 60 3.75 8.29 -4.57
C ASN A 60 2.45 7.86 -5.28
N VAL A 61 1.55 8.80 -5.57
CA VAL A 61 0.18 8.49 -6.03
C VAL A 61 0.19 7.70 -7.33
N ASP A 62 0.89 8.19 -8.36
CA ASP A 62 0.94 7.52 -9.66
C ASP A 62 1.72 6.19 -9.62
N PRO A 63 2.93 6.11 -9.01
CA PRO A 63 3.63 4.83 -8.85
C PRO A 63 2.80 3.78 -8.11
N TRP A 64 2.09 4.16 -7.04
CA TRP A 64 1.28 3.21 -6.27
C TRP A 64 0.07 2.73 -7.05
N ARG A 65 -0.59 3.62 -7.80
CA ARG A 65 -1.66 3.21 -8.71
C ARG A 65 -1.16 2.18 -9.72
N ILE A 66 -0.04 2.43 -10.41
CA ILE A 66 0.54 1.51 -11.38
C ILE A 66 0.81 0.12 -10.78
N VAL A 67 1.40 0.06 -9.58
CA VAL A 67 1.70 -1.22 -8.91
C VAL A 67 0.41 -1.92 -8.46
N SER A 68 -0.57 -1.19 -7.94
CA SER A 68 -1.85 -1.78 -7.53
C SER A 68 -2.68 -2.27 -8.72
N ASP A 69 -2.60 -1.60 -9.87
CA ASP A 69 -3.28 -1.99 -11.11
C ASP A 69 -2.57 -3.14 -11.86
N SER A 70 -1.33 -3.46 -11.53
CA SER A 70 -0.63 -4.62 -12.14
C SER A 70 -1.00 -5.94 -11.50
N LEU A 71 -1.74 -5.93 -10.37
CA LEU A 71 -2.25 -7.15 -9.74
C LEU A 71 -3.40 -7.73 -10.58
N THR A 72 -3.27 -8.98 -11.02
CA THR A 72 -4.31 -9.72 -11.75
C THR A 72 -4.41 -11.16 -11.26
N TRP A 73 -5.57 -11.78 -11.44
CA TRP A 73 -5.79 -13.21 -11.19
C TRP A 73 -5.50 -14.00 -12.48
N ASN A 74 -4.85 -15.16 -12.37
CA ASN A 74 -4.62 -16.11 -13.46
C ASN A 74 -5.29 -17.44 -13.17
#